data_AF-A0A7R6Q0K3-F1
#
_entry.id   AF-A0A7R6Q0K3-F1
#
_cell.length_a   1.000
_cell.length_b   1.000
_cell.length_c   1.000
_cell.angle_alpha   90.00
_cell.angle_beta   90.00
_cell.angle_gamma   90.00
#
_symmetry.space_group_name_H-M   'P 1'
#
loop_
_entity.id
_entity.type
_entity.pdbx_description
1 polymer ?
#
loop_
_entity_poly.entity_id
_entity_poly.type
_entity_poly.pdbx_seq_one_letter_code
_entity_poly.pdbx_strand_id
1 'polypeptide(L)'
;MTEIIVSFNETEYSENLEKYIEKIKPYGLIFFSKNIKSKIQLKSLVSSIKNNFPSIKLAIDLEGGLVNRFRKIEGDIPLPENKEKFLEFGKRIGFLLNYYGFDIDFAPVVDIDRGVKGNGLDGRYLGKSVDEVIEKASDFLEGLESEGITGCLKHYIGLSYAKIDSHFGLPEIEEIKEEDELPFRVLSKKNRLIMFAHIKIKGYGISTYSKKLVNRVKSFHKGKIVTDDLGMKALPVEKLTKKIEKVSLAGFDFAIVSDMISGFNLPELL
;
A
#
# COMPACT_ATOMS: atom_id res chain seq x y z
N MET A 1 8.55 16.63 -7.10
CA MET A 1 8.42 15.61 -8.16
C MET A 1 7.98 14.33 -7.46
N THR A 2 7.04 13.58 -8.02
CA THR A 2 6.62 12.29 -7.44
C THR A 2 7.77 11.30 -7.52
N GLU A 3 8.07 10.64 -6.40
CA GLU A 3 9.05 9.55 -6.35
C GLU A 3 8.35 8.20 -6.57
N ILE A 4 9.10 7.17 -6.96
CA ILE A 4 8.54 5.85 -7.28
C ILE A 4 8.95 4.79 -6.28
N ILE A 5 8.00 3.91 -5.95
CA ILE A 5 8.24 2.66 -5.21
C ILE A 5 8.03 1.53 -6.21
N VAL A 6 9.03 0.69 -6.40
CA VAL A 6 9.00 -0.33 -7.47
C VAL A 6 9.09 -1.74 -6.93
N SER A 7 8.43 -2.68 -7.60
CA SER A 7 8.67 -4.10 -7.34
C SER A 7 9.95 -4.57 -8.03
N PHE A 8 10.43 -5.77 -7.69
CA PHE A 8 11.56 -6.44 -8.35
C PHE A 8 11.39 -7.96 -8.28
N ASN A 9 12.04 -8.74 -9.14
CA ASN A 9 11.77 -10.17 -9.36
C ASN A 9 12.62 -11.12 -8.54
N GLU A 10 13.77 -10.66 -8.11
CA GLU A 10 14.83 -11.45 -7.54
C GLU A 10 14.47 -11.93 -6.13
N THR A 11 15.04 -13.07 -5.77
CA THR A 11 15.04 -13.61 -4.40
C THR A 11 16.41 -13.50 -3.75
N GLU A 12 17.42 -13.05 -4.48
CA GLU A 12 18.78 -12.86 -3.98
C GLU A 12 19.32 -11.56 -4.56
N TYR A 13 20.23 -10.92 -3.84
CA TYR A 13 20.91 -9.75 -4.37
C TYR A 13 21.80 -10.19 -5.53
N SER A 14 21.71 -9.49 -6.65
CA SER A 14 22.43 -9.82 -7.87
C SER A 14 22.81 -8.55 -8.62
N GLU A 15 23.78 -8.65 -9.54
CA GLU A 15 24.14 -7.53 -10.42
C GLU A 15 22.95 -6.98 -11.21
N ASN A 16 21.97 -7.83 -11.56
CA ASN A 16 20.78 -7.39 -12.27
C ASN A 16 19.90 -6.51 -11.39
N LEU A 17 19.70 -6.89 -10.12
CA LEU A 17 18.96 -6.09 -9.16
C LEU A 17 19.69 -4.77 -8.87
N GLU A 18 21.02 -4.81 -8.76
CA GLU A 18 21.85 -3.62 -8.57
C GLU A 18 21.68 -2.63 -9.73
N LYS A 19 21.91 -3.08 -10.96
CA LYS A 19 21.73 -2.27 -12.19
C LYS A 19 20.30 -1.74 -12.31
N TYR A 20 19.31 -2.53 -11.90
CA TYR A 20 17.90 -2.13 -11.89
C TYR A 20 17.67 -0.97 -10.91
N ILE A 21 18.17 -1.06 -9.67
CA ILE A 21 18.06 0.01 -8.66
C ILE A 21 18.84 1.25 -9.09
N GLU A 22 20.05 1.10 -9.61
CA GLU A 22 20.89 2.24 -10.05
C GLU A 22 20.28 2.99 -11.23
N LYS A 23 19.64 2.27 -12.15
CA LYS A 23 19.00 2.86 -13.31
C LYS A 23 17.72 3.60 -12.93
N ILE A 24 16.85 2.97 -12.13
CA ILE A 24 15.53 3.50 -11.78
C ILE A 24 15.62 4.55 -10.68
N LYS A 25 16.58 4.40 -9.75
CA LYS A 25 16.76 5.22 -8.55
C LYS A 25 15.44 5.38 -7.75
N PRO A 26 14.77 4.27 -7.40
CA PRO A 26 13.49 4.35 -6.72
C PRO A 26 13.67 4.86 -5.29
N TYR A 27 12.62 5.48 -4.75
CA TYR A 27 12.54 5.81 -3.32
C TYR A 27 12.51 4.54 -2.46
N GLY A 28 11.83 3.50 -2.96
CA GLY A 28 11.74 2.24 -2.25
C GLY A 28 11.45 1.04 -3.13
N LEU A 29 11.64 -0.14 -2.54
CA LEU A 29 11.30 -1.43 -3.12
C LEU A 29 10.13 -2.05 -2.38
N ILE A 30 9.11 -2.49 -3.11
CA ILE A 30 7.99 -3.25 -2.54
C ILE A 30 8.22 -4.76 -2.74
N PHE A 31 8.15 -5.51 -1.64
CA PHE A 31 8.31 -6.97 -1.63
C PHE A 31 6.96 -7.67 -1.79
N PHE A 32 6.98 -8.78 -2.53
CA PHE A 32 5.87 -9.72 -2.64
C PHE A 32 6.27 -11.11 -2.15
N SER A 33 5.28 -11.99 -1.93
CA SER A 33 5.51 -13.37 -1.47
C SER A 33 6.47 -14.18 -2.35
N LYS A 34 6.64 -13.81 -3.62
CA LYS A 34 7.61 -14.42 -4.54
C LYS A 34 9.07 -14.12 -4.18
N ASN A 35 9.35 -12.96 -3.60
CA ASN A 35 10.69 -12.54 -3.17
C ASN A 35 11.14 -13.27 -1.88
N ILE A 36 10.19 -13.90 -1.16
CA ILE A 36 10.39 -14.49 0.17
C ILE A 36 10.35 -16.02 0.06
N LYS A 37 11.50 -16.67 0.33
CA LYS A 37 11.68 -18.13 0.28
C LYS A 37 11.93 -18.73 1.67
N SER A 38 12.82 -18.14 2.45
CA SER A 38 13.15 -18.58 3.81
C SER A 38 13.60 -17.39 4.68
N LYS A 39 13.60 -17.56 6.01
CA LYS A 39 14.05 -16.51 6.94
C LYS A 39 15.50 -16.06 6.64
N ILE A 40 16.38 -17.02 6.38
CA ILE A 40 17.80 -16.80 6.09
C ILE A 40 17.96 -16.06 4.76
N GLN A 41 17.26 -16.51 3.71
CA GLN A 41 17.30 -15.87 2.40
C GLN A 41 16.79 -14.43 2.47
N LEU A 42 15.65 -14.19 3.15
CA LEU A 42 15.08 -12.84 3.27
C LEU A 42 16.05 -11.89 3.98
N LYS A 43 16.64 -12.31 5.10
CA LYS A 43 17.64 -11.51 5.82
C LYS A 43 18.87 -11.21 4.96
N SER A 44 19.36 -12.19 4.20
CA SER A 44 20.50 -11.99 3.30
C SER A 44 20.19 -10.97 2.19
N LEU A 45 19.00 -11.09 1.58
CA LEU A 45 18.53 -10.17 0.55
C LEU A 45 18.37 -8.75 1.08
N VAL A 46 17.66 -8.57 2.20
CA VAL A 46 17.43 -7.25 2.80
C VAL A 46 18.74 -6.60 3.25
N SER A 47 19.62 -7.36 3.93
CA SER A 47 20.93 -6.86 4.36
C SER A 47 21.76 -6.40 3.16
N SER A 48 21.84 -7.20 2.09
CA SER A 48 22.57 -6.84 0.87
C SER A 48 22.01 -5.58 0.21
N ILE A 49 20.68 -5.44 0.11
CA ILE A 49 20.06 -4.22 -0.44
C ILE A 49 20.39 -3.00 0.42
N LYS A 50 20.23 -3.09 1.74
CA LYS A 50 20.49 -1.97 2.66
C LYS A 50 21.97 -1.58 2.71
N ASN A 51 22.89 -2.53 2.58
CA ASN A 51 24.32 -2.22 2.57
C ASN A 51 24.75 -1.48 1.30
N ASN A 52 24.22 -1.86 0.14
CA ASN A 52 24.54 -1.20 -1.13
C ASN A 52 23.74 0.10 -1.35
N PHE A 53 22.50 0.16 -0.84
CA PHE A 53 21.58 1.28 -1.01
C PHE A 53 20.98 1.73 0.33
N PRO A 54 21.77 2.34 1.24
CA PRO A 54 21.33 2.62 2.62
C PRO A 54 20.14 3.59 2.73
N SER A 55 19.91 4.43 1.71
CA SER A 55 18.77 5.36 1.68
C SER A 55 17.45 4.73 1.20
N ILE A 56 17.50 3.55 0.58
CA ILE A 56 16.30 2.94 -0.03
C ILE A 56 15.32 2.45 1.04
N LYS A 57 14.04 2.72 0.83
CA LYS A 57 12.97 2.21 1.71
C LYS A 57 12.51 0.83 1.26
N LEU A 58 12.30 -0.07 2.21
CA LEU A 58 11.75 -1.39 1.93
C LEU A 58 10.31 -1.42 2.42
N ALA A 59 9.40 -1.69 1.49
CA ALA A 59 7.97 -1.72 1.72
C ALA A 59 7.42 -3.13 1.53
N ILE A 60 6.32 -3.41 2.21
CA ILE A 60 5.56 -4.64 2.06
C ILE A 60 4.08 -4.37 2.33
N ASP A 61 3.25 -5.34 2.02
CA ASP A 61 1.82 -5.32 2.27
C ASP A 61 1.47 -6.50 3.18
N LEU A 62 1.47 -6.30 4.49
CA LEU A 62 1.30 -7.33 5.52
C LEU A 62 0.13 -7.01 6.46
N GLU A 63 -1.10 -7.23 5.98
CA GLU A 63 -2.33 -7.00 6.76
C GLU A 63 -2.61 -8.10 7.78
N GLY A 64 -1.95 -9.26 7.63
CA GLY A 64 -2.39 -10.51 8.23
C GLY A 64 -3.53 -11.13 7.42
N GLY A 65 -4.17 -12.16 7.99
CA GLY A 65 -5.22 -12.92 7.32
C GLY A 65 -4.84 -13.31 5.89
N LEU A 66 -5.68 -12.92 4.93
CA LEU A 66 -5.50 -13.24 3.52
C LEU A 66 -4.25 -12.59 2.90
N VAL A 67 -3.90 -11.38 3.34
CA VAL A 67 -2.75 -10.62 2.85
C VAL A 67 -1.59 -10.81 3.83
N ASN A 68 -0.99 -12.00 3.75
CA ASN A 68 0.15 -12.39 4.56
C ASN A 68 1.34 -12.80 3.67
N ARG A 69 2.26 -11.86 3.40
CA ARG A 69 3.46 -12.11 2.59
C ARG A 69 4.49 -12.97 3.32
N PHE A 70 4.44 -13.02 4.64
CA PHE A 70 5.33 -13.83 5.49
C PHE A 70 4.82 -15.26 5.71
N ARG A 71 3.71 -15.66 5.10
CA ARG A 71 3.09 -16.99 5.30
C ARG A 71 4.06 -18.18 5.21
N LYS A 72 5.04 -18.12 4.30
CA LYS A 72 6.05 -19.18 4.12
C LYS A 72 7.08 -19.27 5.25
N ILE A 73 7.31 -18.17 5.95
CA ILE A 73 8.40 -18.04 6.92
C ILE A 73 7.91 -17.90 8.35
N GLU A 74 6.74 -17.30 8.58
CA GLU A 74 6.13 -17.12 9.91
C GLU A 74 4.81 -17.90 10.09
N GLY A 75 4.36 -18.61 9.06
CA GLY A 75 3.06 -19.29 9.10
C GLY A 75 1.89 -18.32 8.97
N ASP A 76 0.69 -18.81 9.31
CA ASP A 76 -0.50 -17.98 9.26
C ASP A 76 -0.49 -16.93 10.38
N ILE A 77 -0.95 -15.72 10.04
CA ILE A 77 -1.01 -14.58 10.95
C ILE A 77 -2.47 -14.09 10.89
N PRO A 78 -3.40 -14.74 11.61
CA PRO A 78 -4.81 -14.39 11.52
C PRO A 78 -5.08 -13.02 12.12
N LEU A 79 -6.10 -12.34 11.59
CA LEU A 79 -6.62 -11.12 12.22
C LEU A 79 -7.20 -11.47 13.59
N PRO A 80 -7.01 -10.61 14.62
CA PRO A 80 -7.65 -10.82 15.90
C PRO A 80 -9.18 -10.72 15.80
N GLU A 81 -9.89 -11.60 16.50
CA GLU A 81 -11.35 -11.53 16.63
C GLU A 81 -11.77 -10.40 17.57
N ASN A 82 -11.03 -10.24 18.67
CA ASN A 82 -11.30 -9.23 19.70
C ASN A 82 -10.57 -7.93 19.38
N LYS A 83 -11.29 -6.81 19.46
CA LYS A 83 -10.76 -5.48 19.17
C LYS A 83 -9.57 -5.10 20.07
N GLU A 84 -9.59 -5.52 21.34
CA GLU A 84 -8.57 -5.19 22.34
C GLU A 84 -7.19 -5.80 22.03
N LYS A 85 -7.13 -6.72 21.06
CA LYS A 85 -5.89 -7.37 20.63
C LYS A 85 -5.21 -6.67 19.46
N PHE A 86 -5.81 -5.63 18.87
CA PHE A 86 -5.25 -4.98 17.68
C PHE A 86 -3.96 -4.21 17.97
N LEU A 87 -3.77 -3.68 19.18
CA LEU A 87 -2.53 -3.02 19.57
C LEU A 87 -1.37 -4.02 19.58
N GLU A 88 -1.57 -5.17 20.23
CA GLU A 88 -0.57 -6.24 20.29
C GLU A 88 -0.34 -6.88 18.92
N PHE A 89 -1.38 -6.98 18.10
CA PHE A 89 -1.27 -7.43 16.72
C PHE A 89 -0.40 -6.49 15.89
N GLY A 90 -0.63 -5.17 15.99
CA GLY A 90 0.21 -4.15 15.37
C GLY A 90 1.68 -4.25 15.80
N LYS A 91 1.94 -4.41 17.11
CA LYS A 91 3.30 -4.62 17.63
C LYS A 91 3.94 -5.88 17.09
N ARG A 92 3.22 -7.00 17.03
CA ARG A 92 3.75 -8.25 16.47
C ARG A 92 4.13 -8.10 15.00
N ILE A 93 3.27 -7.47 14.19
CA ILE A 93 3.58 -7.20 12.78
C ILE A 93 4.79 -6.25 12.68
N GLY A 94 4.77 -5.15 13.43
CA GLY A 94 5.87 -4.18 13.47
C GLY A 94 7.21 -4.80 13.85
N PHE A 95 7.22 -5.66 14.87
CA PHE A 95 8.40 -6.38 15.32
C PHE A 95 8.96 -7.28 14.20
N LEU A 96 8.09 -8.06 13.54
CA LEU A 96 8.52 -8.94 12.43
C LEU A 96 9.10 -8.12 11.28
N LEU A 97 8.45 -7.03 10.90
CA LEU A 97 8.89 -6.14 9.83
C LEU A 97 10.23 -5.49 10.16
N ASN A 98 10.37 -4.94 11.38
CA ASN A 98 11.61 -4.36 11.88
C ASN A 98 12.74 -5.40 11.87
N TYR A 99 12.47 -6.60 12.39
CA TYR A 99 13.42 -7.71 12.45
C TYR A 99 13.95 -8.15 11.07
N TYR A 100 13.12 -8.06 10.03
CA TYR A 100 13.53 -8.33 8.65
C TYR A 100 14.06 -7.10 7.90
N GLY A 101 13.98 -5.90 8.48
CA GLY A 101 14.56 -4.67 7.92
C GLY A 101 13.63 -3.85 7.02
N PHE A 102 12.30 -4.02 7.15
CA PHE A 102 11.30 -3.22 6.44
C PHE A 102 11.08 -1.86 7.11
N ASP A 103 10.71 -0.86 6.30
CA ASP A 103 10.44 0.51 6.75
C ASP A 103 8.94 0.86 6.69
N ILE A 104 8.22 0.31 5.71
CA ILE A 104 6.84 0.68 5.38
C ILE A 104 6.00 -0.58 5.29
N ASP A 105 4.85 -0.55 5.96
CA ASP A 105 3.78 -1.51 5.74
C ASP A 105 2.59 -0.81 5.10
N PHE A 106 2.11 -1.34 3.98
CA PHE A 106 0.90 -0.86 3.34
C PHE A 106 -0.34 -1.40 4.05
N ALA A 107 -0.46 -1.15 5.35
CA ALA A 107 -1.57 -1.54 6.21
C ALA A 107 -1.84 -0.44 7.26
N PRO A 108 -3.07 -0.30 7.79
CA PRO A 108 -4.21 -1.19 7.61
C PRO A 108 -5.19 -0.79 6.49
N VAL A 109 -6.04 -1.74 6.10
CA VAL A 109 -7.28 -1.46 5.37
C VAL A 109 -8.26 -0.74 6.30
N VAL A 110 -8.73 0.43 5.90
CA VAL A 110 -9.74 1.23 6.63
C VAL A 110 -11.03 1.41 5.84
N ASP A 111 -11.17 0.65 4.76
CA ASP A 111 -12.45 0.42 4.10
C ASP A 111 -13.47 -0.23 5.07
N ILE A 112 -14.76 0.07 4.90
CA ILE A 112 -15.84 -0.42 5.78
C ILE A 112 -16.56 -1.58 5.09
N ASP A 113 -16.78 -2.68 5.82
CA ASP A 113 -17.55 -3.82 5.30
C ASP A 113 -19.03 -3.44 5.18
N ARG A 114 -19.48 -3.17 3.95
CA ARG A 114 -20.89 -2.89 3.60
C ARG A 114 -21.62 -4.14 3.09
N GLY A 115 -21.01 -5.32 3.20
CA GLY A 115 -21.54 -6.57 2.67
C GLY A 115 -21.44 -6.71 1.15
N VAL A 116 -20.71 -5.82 0.47
CA VAL A 116 -20.45 -5.91 -0.97
C VAL A 116 -19.35 -6.94 -1.22
N LYS A 117 -19.55 -7.79 -2.23
CA LYS A 117 -18.65 -8.89 -2.60
C LYS A 117 -17.97 -8.62 -3.93
N GLY A 118 -16.78 -9.21 -4.12
CA GLY A 118 -16.07 -9.20 -5.41
C GLY A 118 -15.30 -7.92 -5.71
N ASN A 119 -15.01 -7.11 -4.69
CA ASN A 119 -14.25 -5.86 -4.80
C ASN A 119 -12.78 -5.98 -4.36
N GLY A 120 -12.30 -7.21 -4.09
CA GLY A 120 -10.93 -7.48 -3.65
C GLY A 120 -10.67 -7.24 -2.16
N LEU A 121 -11.67 -6.81 -1.37
CA LEU A 121 -11.57 -6.57 0.08
C LEU A 121 -12.19 -7.68 0.93
N ASP A 122 -12.83 -8.67 0.31
CA ASP A 122 -13.45 -9.79 1.02
C ASP A 122 -12.46 -10.48 1.96
N GLY A 123 -12.75 -10.43 3.27
CA GLY A 123 -11.90 -10.99 4.33
C GLY A 123 -10.74 -10.11 4.79
N ARG A 124 -10.65 -8.86 4.31
CA ARG A 124 -9.61 -7.87 4.68
C ARG A 124 -10.12 -6.71 5.54
N TYR A 125 -11.43 -6.57 5.66
CA TYR A 125 -12.07 -5.52 6.46
C TYR A 125 -11.77 -5.68 7.95
N LEU A 126 -11.55 -4.55 8.63
CA LEU A 126 -11.42 -4.52 10.09
C LEU A 126 -12.77 -4.47 10.81
N GLY A 127 -13.82 -3.94 10.17
CA GLY A 127 -15.12 -3.76 10.80
C GLY A 127 -16.23 -3.37 9.83
N LYS A 128 -17.46 -3.34 10.38
CA LYS A 128 -18.71 -3.00 9.66
C LYS A 128 -19.23 -1.61 9.98
N SER A 129 -18.69 -0.96 11.01
CA SER A 129 -19.01 0.42 11.38
C SER A 129 -17.76 1.29 11.34
N VAL A 130 -17.97 2.61 11.21
CA VAL A 130 -16.90 3.60 11.24
C VAL A 130 -16.10 3.51 12.54
N ASP A 131 -16.79 3.44 13.69
CA ASP A 131 -16.16 3.38 15.00
C ASP A 131 -15.31 2.13 15.18
N GLU A 132 -15.81 0.97 14.74
CA GLU A 132 -15.07 -0.29 14.82
C GLU A 132 -13.79 -0.26 13.98
N VAL A 133 -13.87 0.30 12.76
CA VAL A 133 -12.71 0.46 11.88
C VAL A 133 -11.71 1.42 12.49
N ILE A 134 -12.15 2.58 13.00
CA ILE A 134 -11.27 3.58 13.62
C ILE A 134 -10.56 2.97 14.84
N GLU A 135 -11.28 2.30 15.73
CA GLU A 135 -10.72 1.72 16.95
C GLU A 135 -9.63 0.69 16.62
N LYS A 136 -9.96 -0.32 15.79
CA LYS A 136 -9.02 -1.39 15.43
C LYS A 136 -7.83 -0.88 14.62
N ALA A 137 -8.06 0.04 13.67
CA ALA A 137 -6.98 0.61 12.86
C ALA A 137 -6.07 1.53 13.68
N SER A 138 -6.62 2.29 14.63
CA SER A 138 -5.82 3.13 15.52
C SER A 138 -4.87 2.28 16.36
N ASP A 139 -5.40 1.25 17.01
CA ASP A 139 -4.63 0.31 17.82
C ASP A 139 -3.54 -0.40 17.00
N PHE A 140 -3.91 -0.94 15.83
CA PHE A 140 -2.94 -1.57 14.92
C PHE A 140 -1.81 -0.61 14.54
N LEU A 141 -2.15 0.62 14.12
CA LEU A 141 -1.17 1.61 13.71
C LEU A 141 -0.28 2.02 14.87
N GLU A 142 -0.81 2.21 16.08
CA GLU A 142 0.01 2.55 17.25
C GLU A 142 0.99 1.43 17.61
N GLY A 143 0.57 0.17 17.52
CA GLY A 143 1.44 -0.97 17.71
C GLY A 143 2.54 -1.05 16.65
N LEU A 144 2.15 -0.95 15.38
CA LEU A 144 3.05 -0.97 14.22
C LEU A 144 4.10 0.15 14.30
N GLU A 145 3.66 1.37 14.60
CA GLU A 145 4.50 2.57 14.68
C GLU A 145 5.44 2.52 15.89
N SER A 146 5.06 1.86 16.98
CA SER A 146 5.93 1.69 18.15
C SER A 146 7.19 0.86 17.86
N GLU A 147 7.15 0.05 16.80
CA GLU A 147 8.28 -0.74 16.29
C GLU A 147 9.04 -0.03 15.16
N GLY A 148 8.72 1.25 14.92
CA GLY A 148 9.39 2.10 13.93
C GLY A 148 8.91 1.93 12.49
N ILE A 149 7.80 1.21 12.27
CA ILE A 149 7.27 0.97 10.93
C ILE A 149 6.25 2.04 10.54
N THR A 150 6.39 2.57 9.33
CA THR A 150 5.42 3.51 8.76
C THR A 150 4.20 2.76 8.24
N GLY A 151 3.02 3.05 8.82
CA GLY A 151 1.74 2.50 8.35
C GLY A 151 1.11 3.33 7.22
N CYS A 152 0.15 2.71 6.52
CA CYS A 152 -0.56 3.30 5.40
C CYS A 152 -2.06 3.03 5.48
N LEU A 153 -2.85 4.09 5.56
CA LEU A 153 -4.32 4.00 5.48
C LEU A 153 -4.70 3.74 4.02
N LYS A 154 -5.45 2.66 3.76
CA LYS A 154 -5.91 2.33 2.40
C LYS A 154 -7.35 1.78 2.37
N HIS A 155 -8.11 1.96 1.29
CA HIS A 155 -7.73 2.62 0.02
C HIS A 155 -8.59 3.88 -0.18
N TYR A 156 -8.01 5.07 -0.04
CA TYR A 156 -8.76 6.34 -0.15
C TYR A 156 -9.38 6.51 -1.56
N ILE A 157 -10.66 6.85 -1.72
CA ILE A 157 -11.66 7.25 -0.70
C ILE A 157 -12.51 6.10 -0.15
N GLY A 158 -12.23 4.87 -0.54
CA GLY A 158 -12.95 3.67 -0.13
C GLY A 158 -13.40 2.83 -1.33
N LEU A 159 -13.09 1.54 -1.32
CA LEU A 159 -13.68 0.51 -2.18
C LEU A 159 -14.91 -0.17 -1.53
N SER A 160 -15.35 0.31 -0.36
CA SER A 160 -16.50 -0.20 0.41
C SER A 160 -17.77 -0.46 -0.44
N TYR A 161 -18.03 0.39 -1.44
CA TYR A 161 -19.19 0.30 -2.35
C TYR A 161 -18.84 -0.17 -3.77
N ALA A 162 -17.56 -0.39 -4.06
CA ALA A 162 -17.14 -0.89 -5.36
C ALA A 162 -17.70 -2.30 -5.58
N LYS A 163 -18.21 -2.58 -6.78
CA LYS A 163 -18.72 -3.91 -7.17
C LYS A 163 -17.75 -4.70 -8.04
N ILE A 164 -16.64 -4.07 -8.40
CA ILE A 164 -15.61 -4.60 -9.28
C ILE A 164 -14.30 -4.45 -8.53
N ASP A 165 -13.47 -5.48 -8.57
CA ASP A 165 -12.09 -5.42 -8.10
C ASP A 165 -11.21 -4.67 -9.11
N SER A 166 -10.46 -3.68 -8.61
CA SER A 166 -9.56 -2.82 -9.40
C SER A 166 -8.45 -3.58 -10.13
N HIS A 167 -8.16 -4.83 -9.74
CA HIS A 167 -7.26 -5.70 -10.50
C HIS A 167 -7.84 -6.14 -11.85
N PHE A 168 -9.17 -6.11 -12.01
CA PHE A 168 -9.86 -6.59 -13.21
C PHE A 168 -10.56 -5.50 -14.02
N GLY A 169 -10.95 -4.38 -13.40
CA GLY A 169 -11.57 -3.26 -14.10
C GLY A 169 -11.71 -2.03 -13.22
N LEU A 170 -12.05 -0.88 -13.81
CA LEU A 170 -12.20 0.38 -13.09
C LEU A 170 -13.53 0.40 -12.32
N PRO A 171 -13.51 0.37 -10.98
CA PRO A 171 -14.73 0.55 -10.20
C PRO A 171 -15.23 1.99 -10.34
N GLU A 172 -16.55 2.16 -10.26
CA GLU A 172 -17.18 3.49 -10.31
C GLU A 172 -18.15 3.68 -9.14
N ILE A 173 -18.17 4.87 -8.56
CA ILE A 173 -19.14 5.30 -7.55
C ILE A 173 -19.65 6.71 -7.85
N GLU A 174 -20.89 6.99 -7.45
CA GLU A 174 -21.53 8.28 -7.71
C GLU A 174 -21.01 9.40 -6.81
N GLU A 175 -20.70 9.10 -5.55
CA GLU A 175 -20.33 10.12 -4.56
C GLU A 175 -19.39 9.56 -3.49
N ILE A 176 -18.70 10.48 -2.81
CA ILE A 176 -17.90 10.20 -1.63
C ILE A 176 -18.84 10.24 -0.43
N LYS A 177 -18.95 9.15 0.33
CA LYS A 177 -19.69 9.20 1.60
C LYS A 177 -18.76 9.70 2.70
N GLU A 178 -19.24 10.65 3.50
CA GLU A 178 -18.49 11.19 4.64
C GLU A 178 -18.07 10.07 5.61
N GLU A 179 -18.89 9.03 5.77
CA GLU A 179 -18.58 7.83 6.57
C GLU A 179 -17.33 7.07 6.08
N ASP A 180 -17.10 6.96 4.76
CA ASP A 180 -15.93 6.26 4.22
C ASP A 180 -14.67 7.14 4.30
N GLU A 181 -14.82 8.47 4.32
CA GLU A 181 -13.70 9.40 4.49
C GLU A 181 -13.30 9.59 5.97
N LEU A 182 -14.24 9.40 6.90
CA LEU A 182 -14.06 9.68 8.31
C LEU A 182 -12.87 8.90 8.93
N PRO A 183 -12.67 7.59 8.68
CA PRO A 183 -11.48 6.88 9.15
C PRO A 183 -10.17 7.54 8.72
N PHE A 184 -10.08 8.01 7.47
CA PHE A 184 -8.86 8.68 6.96
C PHE A 184 -8.61 10.02 7.66
N ARG A 185 -9.68 10.77 7.96
CA ARG A 185 -9.57 12.04 8.68
C ARG A 185 -9.12 11.85 10.12
N VAL A 186 -9.76 10.92 10.84
CA VAL A 186 -9.51 10.68 12.27
C VAL A 186 -8.13 10.05 12.49
N LEU A 187 -7.74 9.09 11.64
CA LEU A 187 -6.47 8.36 11.80
C LEU A 187 -5.27 9.08 11.16
N SER A 188 -5.47 10.25 10.57
CA SER A 188 -4.42 11.02 9.92
C SER A 188 -3.33 11.45 10.91
N LYS A 189 -2.08 11.03 10.66
CA LYS A 189 -0.88 11.57 11.33
C LYS A 189 0.21 11.86 10.29
N LYS A 190 1.12 12.80 10.59
CA LYS A 190 2.17 13.24 9.66
C LYS A 190 3.11 12.10 9.22
N ASN A 191 3.33 11.11 10.09
CA ASN A 191 4.18 9.96 9.85
C ASN A 191 3.46 8.80 9.13
N ARG A 192 2.14 8.90 8.88
CA ARG A 192 1.37 7.88 8.17
C ARG A 192 1.28 8.20 6.68
N LEU A 193 1.12 7.17 5.88
CA LEU A 193 0.76 7.30 4.47
C LEU A 193 -0.76 7.20 4.28
N ILE A 194 -1.26 7.79 3.19
CA ILE A 194 -2.60 7.48 2.66
C ILE A 194 -2.44 6.98 1.22
N MET A 195 -2.90 5.76 0.95
CA MET A 195 -2.93 5.17 -0.38
C MET A 195 -4.27 5.40 -1.05
N PHE A 196 -4.26 5.90 -2.28
CA PHE A 196 -5.47 6.06 -3.09
C PHE A 196 -5.79 4.77 -3.84
N ALA A 197 -7.06 4.34 -3.80
CA ALA A 197 -7.58 3.32 -4.70
C ALA A 197 -7.52 3.78 -6.16
N HIS A 198 -7.64 2.86 -7.12
CA HIS A 198 -8.01 3.17 -8.50
C HIS A 198 -9.52 3.07 -8.66
N ILE A 199 -10.21 4.20 -8.61
CA ILE A 199 -11.68 4.28 -8.69
C ILE A 199 -12.10 5.55 -9.43
N LYS A 200 -13.20 5.48 -10.18
CA LYS A 200 -13.81 6.65 -10.81
C LYS A 200 -14.97 7.17 -9.98
N ILE A 201 -14.94 8.46 -9.70
CA ILE A 201 -15.97 9.14 -8.91
C ILE A 201 -16.54 10.27 -9.74
N LYS A 202 -17.87 10.36 -9.81
CA LYS A 202 -18.56 11.42 -10.55
C LYS A 202 -18.11 12.80 -10.06
N GLY A 203 -17.81 13.70 -10.99
CA GLY A 203 -17.29 15.04 -10.70
C GLY A 203 -15.80 15.14 -10.32
N TYR A 204 -15.15 14.01 -10.01
CA TYR A 204 -13.72 13.94 -9.67
C TYR A 204 -12.86 13.19 -10.71
N GLY A 205 -13.46 12.32 -11.52
CA GLY A 205 -12.74 11.48 -12.49
C GLY A 205 -12.08 10.28 -11.81
N ILE A 206 -11.01 9.77 -12.41
CA ILE A 206 -10.19 8.69 -11.81
C ILE A 206 -9.40 9.27 -10.64
N SER A 207 -9.58 8.71 -9.46
CA SER A 207 -8.96 9.11 -8.19
C SER A 207 -7.46 9.37 -8.30
N THR A 208 -6.73 8.44 -8.93
CA THR A 208 -5.27 8.46 -9.15
C THR A 208 -4.78 9.65 -9.97
N TYR A 209 -5.66 10.28 -10.76
CA TYR A 209 -5.32 11.46 -11.57
C TYR A 209 -6.06 12.72 -11.09
N SER A 210 -6.76 12.66 -9.96
CA SER A 210 -7.65 13.73 -9.52
C SER A 210 -6.95 14.70 -8.55
N LYS A 211 -6.48 15.84 -9.08
CA LYS A 211 -5.94 16.94 -8.26
C LYS A 211 -6.94 17.44 -7.20
N LYS A 212 -8.24 17.40 -7.50
CA LYS A 212 -9.30 17.78 -6.56
C LYS A 212 -9.30 16.86 -5.33
N LEU A 213 -9.19 15.55 -5.53
CA LEU A 213 -9.13 14.59 -4.42
C LEU A 213 -7.81 14.67 -3.65
N VAL A 214 -6.69 14.86 -4.36
CA VAL A 214 -5.39 15.12 -3.71
C VAL A 214 -5.46 16.35 -2.79
N ASN A 215 -6.02 17.46 -3.28
CA ASN A 215 -6.20 18.67 -2.47
C ASN A 215 -7.15 18.43 -1.28
N ARG A 216 -8.21 17.63 -1.47
CA ARG A 216 -9.12 17.24 -0.39
C ARG A 216 -8.36 16.49 0.72
N VAL A 217 -7.53 15.51 0.38
CA VAL A 217 -6.69 14.80 1.37
C VAL A 217 -5.70 15.74 2.04
N LYS A 218 -4.98 16.56 1.28
CA LYS A 218 -3.98 17.50 1.84
C LYS A 218 -4.59 18.55 2.79
N SER A 219 -5.91 18.77 2.73
CA SER A 219 -6.61 19.64 3.67
C SER A 219 -6.57 19.09 5.11
N PHE A 220 -6.66 17.77 5.29
CA PHE A 220 -6.71 17.11 6.61
C PHE A 220 -5.52 16.18 6.90
N HIS A 221 -4.72 15.83 5.90
CA HIS A 221 -3.55 14.97 6.03
C HIS A 221 -2.28 15.71 5.68
N LYS A 222 -1.31 15.69 6.60
CA LYS A 222 0.02 16.34 6.45
C LYS A 222 1.14 15.34 6.19
N GLY A 223 0.84 14.05 6.18
CA GLY A 223 1.75 13.00 5.74
C GLY A 223 1.77 12.89 4.22
N LYS A 224 2.41 11.82 3.75
CA LYS A 224 2.67 11.58 2.33
C LYS A 224 1.53 10.75 1.73
N ILE A 225 1.17 11.05 0.48
CA ILE A 225 0.14 10.29 -0.24
C ILE A 225 0.77 9.46 -1.35
N VAL A 226 0.24 8.26 -1.56
CA VAL A 226 0.75 7.26 -2.50
C VAL A 226 -0.39 6.74 -3.37
N THR A 227 -0.10 6.38 -4.62
CA THR A 227 -1.06 5.66 -5.47
C THR A 227 -1.05 4.17 -5.11
N ASP A 228 -2.16 3.47 -5.36
CA ASP A 228 -2.09 2.04 -5.62
C ASP A 228 -1.30 1.78 -6.94
N ASP A 229 -1.03 0.52 -7.27
CA ASP A 229 -0.12 0.15 -8.35
C ASP A 229 -0.60 0.62 -9.74
N LEU A 230 0.20 1.49 -10.38
CA LEU A 230 -0.08 2.02 -11.72
C LEU A 230 -0.16 0.92 -12.81
N GLY A 231 0.31 -0.28 -12.50
CA GLY A 231 0.20 -1.49 -13.29
C GLY A 231 -1.19 -2.13 -13.36
N MET A 232 -2.12 -1.77 -12.47
CA MET A 232 -3.44 -2.40 -12.39
C MET A 232 -4.35 -2.06 -13.58
N LYS A 233 -5.24 -3.02 -13.92
CA LYS A 233 -6.16 -2.92 -15.06
C LYS A 233 -7.25 -1.86 -14.90
N ALA A 234 -7.50 -1.37 -13.68
CA ALA A 234 -8.40 -0.25 -13.44
C ALA A 234 -7.94 1.05 -14.14
N LEU A 235 -6.65 1.21 -14.40
CA LEU A 235 -6.16 2.39 -15.10
C LEU A 235 -6.17 2.20 -16.62
N PRO A 236 -6.43 3.26 -17.41
CA PRO A 236 -6.36 3.19 -18.86
C PRO A 236 -5.03 2.62 -19.37
N VAL A 237 -5.08 1.91 -20.48
CA VAL A 237 -3.89 1.41 -21.18
C VAL A 237 -3.15 2.60 -21.77
N GLU A 238 -2.02 2.95 -21.17
CA GLU A 238 -1.12 4.01 -21.63
C GLU A 238 0.31 3.76 -21.14
N LYS A 239 1.28 4.46 -21.75
CA LYS A 239 2.69 4.37 -21.34
C LYS A 239 2.84 4.75 -19.87
N LEU A 240 3.65 3.98 -19.13
CA LEU A 240 3.90 4.19 -17.71
C LEU A 240 4.39 5.61 -17.39
N THR A 241 5.29 6.17 -18.21
CA THR A 241 5.77 7.56 -18.06
C THR A 241 4.64 8.57 -18.07
N LYS A 242 3.64 8.38 -18.93
CA LYS A 242 2.45 9.23 -18.99
C LYS A 242 1.58 9.06 -17.75
N LYS A 243 1.46 7.85 -17.20
CA LYS A 243 0.78 7.62 -15.91
C LYS A 243 1.48 8.37 -14.78
N ILE A 244 2.80 8.24 -14.68
CA ILE A 244 3.62 8.90 -13.64
C ILE A 244 3.53 10.42 -13.77
N GLU A 245 3.57 10.97 -14.99
CA GLU A 245 3.40 12.40 -15.24
C GLU A 245 2.04 12.90 -14.72
N LYS A 246 0.94 12.20 -15.05
CA LYS A 246 -0.40 12.55 -14.56
C LYS A 246 -0.51 12.49 -13.03
N VAL A 247 0.09 11.47 -12.42
CA VAL A 247 0.14 11.31 -10.96
C VAL A 247 0.91 12.47 -10.32
N SER A 248 2.03 12.87 -10.92
CA SER A 248 2.82 14.03 -10.51
C SER A 248 2.06 15.35 -10.64
N LEU A 249 1.35 15.54 -11.75
CA LEU A 249 0.47 16.71 -11.96
C LEU A 249 -0.72 16.75 -10.99
N ALA A 250 -1.25 15.59 -10.61
CA ALA A 250 -2.29 15.47 -9.58
C ALA A 250 -1.75 15.84 -8.19
N GLY A 251 -0.46 15.63 -7.95
CA GLY A 251 0.26 16.09 -6.76
C GLY A 251 0.55 15.00 -5.74
N PHE A 252 0.65 13.74 -6.16
CA PHE A 252 1.08 12.64 -5.29
C PHE A 252 2.55 12.75 -4.90
N ASP A 253 2.88 12.27 -3.70
CA ASP A 253 4.27 12.17 -3.27
C ASP A 253 4.93 10.91 -3.84
N PHE A 254 4.20 9.79 -3.82
CA PHE A 254 4.70 8.49 -4.28
C PHE A 254 3.78 7.86 -5.33
N ALA A 255 4.37 7.13 -6.26
CA ALA A 255 3.68 6.22 -7.17
C ALA A 255 4.23 4.80 -7.02
N ILE A 256 3.34 3.82 -6.87
CA ILE A 256 3.72 2.40 -6.89
C ILE A 256 3.72 1.92 -8.33
N VAL A 257 4.79 1.22 -8.72
CA VAL A 257 4.87 0.53 -10.00
C VAL A 257 5.36 -0.89 -9.81
N SER A 258 4.49 -1.86 -10.10
CA SER A 258 4.82 -3.28 -10.00
C SER A 258 4.95 -3.93 -11.38
N ASP A 259 6.19 -4.30 -11.75
CA ASP A 259 6.45 -5.19 -12.90
C ASP A 259 5.73 -6.54 -12.77
N MET A 260 5.34 -6.93 -11.55
CA MET A 260 4.64 -8.20 -11.29
C MET A 260 3.18 -8.25 -11.67
N ILE A 261 2.54 -7.09 -11.75
CA ILE A 261 1.10 -6.97 -12.02
C ILE A 261 0.90 -6.56 -13.48
N SER A 262 1.82 -5.75 -14.00
CA SER A 262 1.71 -5.10 -15.29
C SER A 262 2.48 -5.74 -16.43
N GLY A 263 3.50 -6.55 -16.13
CA GLY A 263 4.46 -7.03 -17.13
C GLY A 263 5.26 -5.91 -17.78
N PHE A 264 5.35 -4.73 -17.14
CA PHE A 264 6.23 -3.67 -17.60
C PHE A 264 7.70 -4.12 -17.53
N ASN A 265 8.51 -3.61 -18.46
CA ASN A 265 9.95 -3.59 -18.32
C ASN A 265 10.32 -2.18 -17.87
N LEU A 266 10.24 -1.93 -16.56
CA LEU A 266 10.48 -0.62 -15.94
C LEU A 266 11.75 0.08 -16.47
N PRO A 267 12.90 -0.60 -16.60
CA PRO A 267 14.12 -0.07 -17.20
C PRO A 267 13.97 0.46 -18.64
N GLU A 268 13.08 -0.09 -19.46
CA GLU A 268 12.90 0.37 -20.85
C GLU A 268 11.90 1.53 -20.96
N LEU A 269 11.13 1.76 -19.90
CA LEU A 269 10.05 2.74 -19.88
C LEU A 269 10.47 4.08 -19.27
N LEU A 270 11.53 4.12 -18.45
CA LEU A 270 12.08 5.31 -17.80
C LEU A 270 13.42 5.71 -18.44
#